data_AF-A0A7C7L5B3-F1
#
_entry.id   AF-A0A7C7L5B3-F1
#
_cell.length_a   1.000
_cell.length_b   1.000
_cell.length_c   1.000
_cell.angle_alpha   90.00
_cell.angle_beta   90.00
_cell.angle_gamma   90.00
#
_symmetry.space_group_name_H-M   'P 1'
#
loop_
_entity.id
_entity.type
_entity.pdbx_description
1 polymer ?
#
loop_
_entity_poly.entity_id
_entity_poly.type
_entity_poly.pdbx_seq_one_letter_code
_entity_poly.pdbx_strand_id
1 'polypeptide(L)'
;MCYQECALYGDLVLYLRDRAADLLAGDGGDVEAERARLDAIIRDWFFTPQDELHGCAPRDLIWAEQKGEPNPIHPDRLAEFFDDDCPICQAMQQEIEAAIEAGEEHGWQWHYDDGGYPLIARYDPEGWDERWAEEHAAFERWQAEQAEQETQPAAPAYEPPPVEPAEVSPEEFIARARQPWLDPALHRAARMLADRVDCPEPTLSGPRYRRLTYDEALSLAVGLHKQGVDVESLLAQIEAFPYQNVALDWLSQPEQNAAMMTKAMEQVIAPDDEDEMARFRHHRDFIFALARVVHPGARLWLQGWLDAVACGAFTRAAGPPTEE
;
A
#
# COMPACT_ATOMS: atom_id res chain seq x y z
N MET A 1 -1.03 8.49 -6.06
CA MET A 1 -1.33 9.55 -7.04
C MET A 1 -0.31 9.45 -8.19
N CYS A 2 -0.60 9.93 -9.39
CA CYS A 2 0.33 9.84 -10.54
C CYS A 2 1.47 10.87 -10.39
N TYR A 3 2.70 10.44 -10.11
CA TYR A 3 3.87 11.31 -9.96
C TYR A 3 4.07 12.30 -11.12
N GLN A 4 3.79 11.84 -12.33
CA GLN A 4 3.89 12.67 -13.53
C GLN A 4 2.84 13.78 -13.54
N GLU A 5 1.67 13.55 -12.96
CA GLU A 5 0.58 14.53 -12.93
C GLU A 5 0.94 15.74 -12.07
N CYS A 6 1.54 15.52 -10.89
CA CYS A 6 1.98 16.59 -10.00
C CYS A 6 3.15 17.41 -10.57
N ALA A 7 4.15 16.74 -11.15
CA ALA A 7 5.23 17.43 -11.87
C ALA A 7 4.68 18.28 -13.04
N LEU A 8 3.72 17.74 -13.79
CA LEU A 8 3.04 18.46 -14.87
C LEU A 8 2.20 19.64 -14.36
N TYR A 9 1.65 19.60 -13.14
CA TYR A 9 1.00 20.77 -12.54
C TYR A 9 2.00 21.90 -12.26
N GLY A 10 3.19 21.56 -11.76
CA GLY A 10 4.27 22.54 -11.58
C GLY A 10 4.67 23.22 -12.90
N ASP A 11 4.88 22.42 -13.94
CA ASP A 11 5.20 22.91 -15.29
C ASP A 11 4.06 23.73 -15.89
N LEU A 12 2.80 23.32 -15.66
CA LEU A 12 1.62 24.05 -16.13
C LEU A 12 1.54 25.44 -15.49
N VAL A 13 1.81 25.56 -14.19
CA VAL A 13 1.82 26.86 -13.49
C VAL A 13 2.89 27.77 -14.09
N LEU A 14 4.10 27.27 -14.33
CA LEU A 14 5.18 28.04 -14.95
C LEU A 14 4.83 28.46 -16.38
N TYR A 15 4.25 27.56 -17.17
CA TYR A 15 3.77 27.85 -18.53
C TYR A 15 2.70 28.95 -18.52
N LEU A 16 1.72 28.85 -17.63
CA LEU A 16 0.64 29.83 -17.51
C LEU A 16 1.17 31.19 -17.03
N ARG A 17 2.12 31.21 -16.08
CA ARG A 17 2.81 32.43 -15.65
C ARG A 17 3.49 33.13 -16.82
N ASP A 18 4.32 32.40 -17.57
CA ASP A 18 5.06 32.97 -18.69
C ASP A 18 4.12 33.47 -19.78
N ARG A 19 3.06 32.71 -20.06
CA ARG A 19 2.05 33.12 -21.03
C ARG A 19 1.25 34.35 -20.58
N ALA A 20 0.94 34.45 -19.30
CA ALA A 20 0.27 35.62 -18.73
C ALA A 20 1.18 36.85 -18.77
N ALA A 21 2.48 36.71 -18.47
CA ALA A 21 3.45 37.79 -18.56
C ALA A 21 3.52 38.38 -19.98
N ASP A 22 3.61 37.52 -21.01
CA ASP A 22 3.59 37.94 -22.42
C ASP A 22 2.32 38.72 -22.77
N LEU A 23 1.15 38.22 -22.34
CA LEU A 23 -0.14 38.81 -22.64
C LEU A 23 -0.36 40.14 -21.90
N LEU A 24 0.11 40.25 -20.66
CA LEU A 24 -0.03 41.44 -19.82
C LEU A 24 0.91 42.56 -20.25
N ALA A 25 2.12 42.23 -20.70
CA ALA A 25 3.07 43.21 -21.21
C ALA A 25 2.57 43.89 -22.50
N GLY A 26 1.87 43.15 -23.37
CA GLY A 26 1.38 43.65 -24.65
C GLY A 26 2.49 44.06 -25.61
N ASP A 27 2.16 44.84 -26.65
CA ASP A 27 3.13 45.25 -27.66
C ASP A 27 4.11 46.29 -27.12
N GLY A 28 5.36 45.86 -26.90
CA GLY A 28 6.46 46.72 -26.45
C GLY A 28 6.57 46.91 -24.93
N GLY A 29 5.79 46.15 -24.14
CA GLY A 29 5.94 46.11 -22.69
C GLY A 29 7.11 45.24 -22.23
N ASP A 30 7.43 45.33 -20.93
CA ASP A 30 8.48 44.55 -20.29
C ASP A 30 7.92 43.23 -19.73
N VAL A 31 8.10 42.15 -20.50
CA VAL A 31 7.66 40.80 -20.12
C VAL A 31 8.35 40.33 -18.83
N GLU A 32 9.61 40.69 -18.60
CA GLU A 32 10.34 40.26 -17.40
C GLU A 32 9.79 40.95 -16.15
N ALA A 33 9.39 42.23 -16.26
CA ALA A 33 8.74 42.94 -15.17
C ALA A 33 7.38 42.30 -14.80
N GLU A 34 6.55 41.94 -15.78
CA GLU A 34 5.28 41.25 -15.50
C GLU A 34 5.50 39.82 -15.00
N ARG A 35 6.51 39.10 -15.50
CA ARG A 35 6.89 37.78 -14.96
C ARG A 35 7.30 37.88 -13.50
N ALA A 36 8.17 38.83 -13.14
CA ALA A 36 8.61 39.04 -11.77
C ALA A 36 7.44 39.39 -10.84
N ARG A 37 6.47 40.18 -11.32
CA ARG A 37 5.24 40.49 -10.59
C ARG A 37 4.38 39.24 -10.37
N LEU A 38 4.23 38.38 -11.37
CA LEU A 38 3.49 37.13 -11.22
C LEU A 38 4.20 36.14 -10.29
N ASP A 39 5.53 36.05 -10.36
CA ASP A 39 6.34 35.25 -9.42
C ASP A 39 6.16 35.74 -7.97
N ALA A 40 6.04 37.05 -7.75
CA ALA A 40 5.74 37.59 -6.42
C ALA A 40 4.35 37.17 -5.92
N ILE A 41 3.35 37.10 -6.79
CA ILE A 41 2.00 36.61 -6.44
C ILE A 41 2.03 35.13 -6.11
N ILE A 42 2.73 34.32 -6.91
CA ILE A 42 2.87 32.87 -6.66
C ILE A 42 3.58 32.64 -5.32
N ARG A 43 4.66 33.39 -5.05
CA ARG A 43 5.36 33.34 -3.77
C ARG A 43 4.44 33.76 -2.62
N ASP A 44 3.72 34.87 -2.75
CA ASP A 44 2.80 35.33 -1.70
C ASP A 44 1.75 34.26 -1.37
N TRP A 45 1.19 33.61 -2.38
CA TRP A 45 0.24 32.51 -2.18
C TRP A 45 0.86 31.31 -1.43
N PHE A 46 2.07 30.86 -1.82
CA PHE A 46 2.73 29.74 -1.16
C PHE A 46 3.01 29.99 0.34
N PHE A 47 3.30 31.24 0.70
CA PHE A 47 3.70 31.60 2.07
C PHE A 47 2.55 32.18 2.90
N THR A 48 1.38 32.41 2.31
CA THR A 48 0.22 32.95 3.02
C THR A 48 -0.72 31.82 3.44
N PRO A 49 -1.06 31.71 4.74
CA PRO A 49 -2.14 30.87 5.24
C PRO A 49 -3.43 30.97 4.42
N GLN A 50 -4.01 29.84 4.04
CA GLN A 50 -5.28 29.81 3.30
C GLN A 50 -6.37 29.19 4.18
N ASP A 51 -7.55 29.82 4.20
CA ASP A 51 -8.71 29.29 4.93
C ASP A 51 -9.15 27.92 4.38
N GLU A 52 -9.04 27.70 3.07
CA GLU A 52 -9.30 26.41 2.41
C GLU A 52 -8.28 25.35 2.78
N LEU A 53 -7.12 25.75 3.29
CA LEU A 53 -6.05 24.88 3.79
C LEU A 53 -5.99 24.91 5.32
N HIS A 54 -7.12 25.18 5.97
CA HIS A 54 -7.28 25.19 7.42
C HIS A 54 -6.32 26.15 8.16
N GLY A 55 -5.97 27.27 7.51
CA GLY A 55 -5.05 28.26 8.07
C GLY A 55 -3.58 27.89 7.93
N CYS A 56 -3.26 26.84 7.18
CA CYS A 56 -1.89 26.51 6.81
C CYS A 56 -1.50 27.24 5.52
N ALA A 57 -0.23 27.62 5.42
CA ALA A 57 0.33 28.06 4.15
C ALA A 57 0.57 26.83 3.26
N PRO A 58 0.33 26.91 1.93
CA PRO A 58 0.58 25.78 1.03
C PRO A 58 2.01 25.22 1.15
N ARG A 59 2.99 26.10 1.35
CA ARG A 59 4.39 25.73 1.62
C ARG A 59 4.53 24.70 2.75
N ASP A 60 3.86 24.95 3.88
CA ASP A 60 4.05 24.15 5.08
C ASP A 60 3.43 22.76 4.91
N LEU A 61 2.27 22.68 4.24
CA LEU A 61 1.64 21.40 3.89
C LEU A 61 2.50 20.59 2.92
N ILE A 62 3.05 21.24 1.89
CA ILE A 62 3.91 20.57 0.91
C ILE A 62 5.18 20.05 1.59
N TRP A 63 5.84 20.84 2.45
CA TRP A 63 7.03 20.37 3.15
C TRP A 63 6.73 19.26 4.15
N ALA A 64 5.65 19.38 4.93
CA ALA A 64 5.24 18.32 5.85
C ALA A 64 5.02 17.01 5.08
N GLU A 65 4.24 17.05 4.00
CA GLU A 65 3.99 15.90 3.14
C GLU A 65 5.29 15.29 2.61
N GLN A 66 6.20 16.10 2.06
CA GLN A 66 7.44 15.57 1.51
C GLN A 66 8.46 15.10 2.56
N LYS A 67 8.35 15.55 3.82
CA LYS A 67 9.10 15.02 4.96
C LYS A 67 8.44 13.75 5.55
N GLY A 68 7.23 13.40 5.09
CA GLY A 68 6.42 12.34 5.67
C GLY A 68 5.81 12.71 7.03
N GLU A 69 5.74 14.01 7.34
CA GLU A 69 5.12 14.55 8.54
C GLU A 69 3.61 14.71 8.33
N PRO A 70 2.78 14.50 9.37
CA PRO A 70 1.34 14.69 9.28
C PRO A 70 1.00 16.17 9.02
N ASN A 71 0.02 16.41 8.14
CA ASN A 71 -0.52 17.75 7.95
C ASN A 71 -1.29 18.18 9.21
N PRO A 72 -0.96 19.33 9.82
CA PRO A 72 -1.60 19.77 11.05
C PRO A 72 -3.08 20.12 10.79
N ILE A 73 -3.99 19.49 11.52
CA ILE A 73 -5.39 19.93 11.61
C ILE A 73 -5.50 20.88 12.80
N HIS A 74 -5.87 22.13 12.56
CA HIS A 74 -6.07 23.07 13.65
C HIS A 74 -7.21 22.58 14.56
N PRO A 75 -7.06 22.57 15.91
CA PRO A 75 -8.04 22.00 16.83
C PRO A 75 -9.46 22.54 16.62
N ASP A 76 -9.58 23.85 16.35
CA ASP A 76 -10.86 24.53 16.11
C ASP A 76 -11.59 24.06 14.83
N ARG A 77 -10.95 23.25 13.98
CA ARG A 77 -11.50 22.75 12.71
C ARG A 77 -11.61 21.23 12.63
N LEU A 78 -11.28 20.51 13.70
CA LEU A 78 -11.41 19.04 13.77
C LEU A 78 -12.82 18.57 13.38
N ALA A 79 -13.85 19.29 13.83
CA ALA A 79 -15.25 18.97 13.52
C ALA A 79 -15.61 19.06 12.03
N GLU A 80 -14.78 19.68 11.18
CA GLU A 80 -15.03 19.77 9.73
C GLU A 80 -14.57 18.54 8.96
N PHE A 81 -13.71 17.70 9.55
CA PHE A 81 -13.12 16.52 8.90
C PHE A 81 -13.87 15.21 9.15
N PHE A 82 -14.72 15.18 10.18
CA PHE A 82 -15.42 13.97 10.60
C PHE A 82 -16.91 14.15 10.39
N ASP A 83 -17.52 13.21 9.65
CA ASP A 83 -18.96 13.20 9.44
C ASP A 83 -19.63 12.65 10.70
N ASP A 84 -20.50 13.47 11.31
CA ASP A 84 -21.11 13.21 12.63
C ASP A 84 -21.87 11.87 12.69
N ASP A 85 -22.32 11.33 11.56
CA ASP A 85 -23.10 10.09 11.47
C ASP A 85 -22.27 8.86 11.03
N CYS A 86 -20.97 9.01 10.78
CA CYS A 86 -20.12 7.88 10.38
C CYS A 86 -19.40 7.25 11.60
N PRO A 87 -19.68 5.98 11.95
CA PRO A 87 -19.06 5.32 13.12
C PRO A 87 -17.54 5.21 13.03
N ILE A 88 -16.99 5.18 11.81
CA ILE A 88 -15.53 5.15 11.58
C ILE A 88 -14.95 6.56 11.82
N CYS A 89 -15.60 7.61 11.33
CA CYS A 89 -15.17 8.99 11.57
C CYS A 89 -15.22 9.35 13.05
N GLN A 90 -16.26 8.93 13.78
CA GLN A 90 -16.34 9.13 15.24
C GLN A 90 -15.23 8.41 16.00
N ALA A 91 -14.91 7.16 15.63
CA ALA A 91 -13.82 6.42 16.25
C ALA A 91 -12.45 7.08 15.97
N MET A 92 -12.23 7.53 14.73
CA MET A 92 -11.02 8.25 14.33
C MET A 92 -10.88 9.60 15.05
N GLN A 93 -11.99 10.35 15.19
CA GLN A 93 -12.01 11.61 15.94
C GLN A 93 -11.64 11.38 17.41
N GLN A 94 -12.22 10.35 18.04
CA GLN A 94 -11.93 10.01 19.44
C GLN A 94 -10.47 9.59 19.65
N GLU A 95 -9.88 8.85 18.70
CA GLU A 95 -8.45 8.48 18.73
C GLU A 95 -7.54 9.72 18.62
N ILE A 96 -7.89 10.66 17.74
CA ILE A 96 -7.12 11.90 17.55
C ILE A 96 -7.26 12.83 18.77
N GLU A 97 -8.47 13.01 19.29
CA GLU A 97 -8.72 13.83 20.49
C GLU A 97 -7.98 13.26 21.72
N ALA A 98 -7.98 11.93 21.90
CA ALA A 98 -7.26 11.26 22.99
C ALA A 98 -5.74 11.42 22.87
N ALA A 99 -5.18 11.32 21.66
CA ALA A 99 -3.76 11.55 21.42
C ALA A 99 -3.36 13.01 21.71
N ILE A 100 -4.17 13.98 21.27
CA ILE A 100 -3.96 15.41 21.56
C ILE A 100 -4.00 15.68 23.07
N GLU A 101 -4.98 15.12 23.79
CA GLU A 101 -5.10 15.30 25.25
C GLU A 101 -3.92 14.66 26.01
N ALA A 102 -3.38 13.56 25.49
CA ALA A 102 -2.18 12.91 26.03
C ALA A 102 -0.85 13.62 25.65
N GLY A 103 -0.89 14.55 24.69
CA GLY A 103 0.32 15.15 24.10
C GLY A 103 1.10 14.19 23.20
N GLU A 104 0.42 13.17 22.66
CA GLU A 104 0.96 12.13 21.79
C GLU A 104 0.58 12.37 20.32
N GLU A 105 1.36 11.82 19.40
CA GLU A 105 1.16 11.97 17.96
C GLU A 105 0.14 10.92 17.45
N HIS A 106 -0.88 11.36 16.71
CA HIS A 106 -2.06 10.53 16.40
C HIS A 106 -1.90 9.56 15.20
N GLY A 107 -0.76 9.58 14.49
CA GLY A 107 -0.37 8.52 13.55
C GLY A 107 -1.16 8.38 12.24
N TRP A 108 -2.03 9.33 11.87
CA TRP A 108 -2.78 9.30 10.60
C TRP A 108 -1.97 9.99 9.49
N GLN A 109 -1.68 9.29 8.40
CA GLN A 109 -0.78 9.76 7.33
C GLN A 109 -1.31 9.45 5.92
N TRP A 110 -1.02 10.36 4.99
CA TRP A 110 -1.04 10.12 3.53
C TRP A 110 0.33 10.52 2.99
N HIS A 111 0.84 9.77 2.00
CA HIS A 111 2.21 9.96 1.49
C HIS A 111 2.22 10.42 0.03
N TYR A 112 3.09 11.38 -0.25
CA TYR A 112 3.57 11.74 -1.58
C TYR A 112 5.11 11.81 -1.55
N ASP A 113 5.75 11.29 -2.59
CA ASP A 113 7.22 11.26 -2.76
C ASP A 113 7.53 11.86 -4.13
N ASP A 114 8.49 12.79 -4.23
CA ASP A 114 8.77 13.55 -5.45
C ASP A 114 10.26 13.52 -5.82
N GLY A 115 10.66 12.49 -6.56
CA GLY A 115 12.00 12.33 -7.13
C GLY A 115 12.40 13.37 -8.18
N GLY A 116 12.07 14.65 -7.99
CA GLY A 116 12.40 15.78 -8.86
C GLY A 116 12.27 17.13 -8.13
N TYR A 117 12.94 18.18 -8.62
CA TYR A 117 12.93 19.53 -8.05
C TYR A 117 11.51 20.12 -8.09
N PRO A 118 10.76 20.15 -6.98
CA PRO A 118 9.35 20.52 -7.00
C PRO A 118 9.19 22.03 -7.22
N LEU A 119 8.02 22.46 -7.72
CA LEU A 119 7.77 23.89 -7.96
C LEU A 119 8.05 24.74 -6.72
N ILE A 120 7.72 24.25 -5.51
CA ILE A 120 7.98 24.95 -4.26
C ILE A 120 9.47 25.21 -4.04
N ALA A 121 10.38 24.32 -4.46
CA ALA A 121 11.83 24.53 -4.30
C ALA A 121 12.35 25.73 -5.11
N ARG A 122 11.64 26.13 -6.18
CA ARG A 122 11.93 27.36 -6.92
C ARG A 122 11.57 28.62 -6.12
N TYR A 123 10.53 28.55 -5.31
CA TYR A 123 10.01 29.69 -4.55
C TYR A 123 10.46 29.69 -3.07
N ASP A 124 10.92 28.57 -2.55
CA ASP A 124 11.49 28.39 -1.22
C ASP A 124 12.80 27.58 -1.30
N PRO A 125 13.85 28.15 -1.90
CA PRO A 125 15.15 27.47 -1.99
C PRO A 125 15.76 27.22 -0.60
N GLU A 126 15.48 28.10 0.37
CA GLU A 126 15.95 27.92 1.75
C GLU A 126 15.34 26.68 2.41
N GLY A 127 14.02 26.49 2.30
CA GLY A 127 13.35 25.28 2.81
C GLY A 127 13.80 24.00 2.10
N TRP A 128 14.10 24.08 0.80
CA TRP A 128 14.67 22.97 0.05
C TRP A 128 16.06 22.58 0.55
N ASP A 129 16.93 23.56 0.78
CA ASP A 129 18.29 23.33 1.30
C ASP A 129 18.25 22.78 2.73
N GLU A 130 17.34 23.28 3.58
CA GLU A 130 17.13 22.78 4.95
C GLU A 130 16.72 21.30 4.93
N ARG A 131 15.75 20.93 4.09
CA ARG A 131 15.30 19.54 3.93
C ARG A 131 16.42 18.61 3.49
N TRP A 132 17.23 18.99 2.50
CA TRP A 132 18.37 18.17 2.08
C TRP A 132 19.47 18.08 3.13
N ALA A 133 19.69 19.13 3.92
CA ALA A 133 20.62 19.08 5.03
C ALA A 133 20.16 18.07 6.11
N GLU A 134 18.86 18.01 6.41
CA GLU A 134 18.27 17.02 7.31
C GLU A 134 18.44 15.58 6.79
N GLU A 135 18.09 15.33 5.53
CA GLU A 135 18.25 14.02 4.89
C GLU A 135 19.73 13.59 4.82
N HIS A 136 20.62 14.50 4.48
CA HIS A 136 22.05 14.23 4.46
C HIS A 136 22.57 13.85 5.85
N ALA A 137 22.18 14.59 6.89
CA ALA A 137 22.54 14.28 8.26
C ALA A 137 21.95 12.93 8.72
N ALA A 138 20.72 12.58 8.29
CA ALA A 138 20.12 11.28 8.56
C ALA A 138 20.88 10.14 7.88
N PHE A 139 21.28 10.33 6.62
CA PHE A 139 22.08 9.38 5.87
C PHE A 139 23.47 9.17 6.48
N GLU A 140 24.13 10.25 6.92
CA GLU A 140 25.42 10.16 7.63
C GLU A 140 25.30 9.37 8.95
N ARG A 141 24.22 9.60 9.73
CA ARG A 141 23.93 8.80 10.94
C ARG A 141 23.76 7.32 10.61
N TRP A 142 22.94 7.02 9.60
CA TRP A 142 22.72 5.64 9.15
C TRP A 142 24.03 4.98 8.70
N GLN A 143 24.90 5.69 7.95
CA GLN A 143 26.21 5.18 7.57
C GLN A 143 27.12 4.91 8.77
N ALA A 144 27.12 5.80 9.76
CA ALA A 144 27.89 5.61 10.99
C ALA A 144 27.41 4.37 11.76
N GLU A 145 26.08 4.18 11.88
CA GLU A 145 25.48 2.99 12.49
C GLU A 145 25.84 1.70 11.73
N GLN A 146 25.85 1.73 10.40
CA GLN A 146 26.29 0.58 9.59
C GLN A 146 27.78 0.27 9.82
N ALA A 147 28.66 1.27 9.87
CA ALA A 147 30.07 1.07 10.14
C ALA A 147 30.34 0.51 11.56
N GLU A 148 29.55 0.93 12.55
CA GLU A 148 29.56 0.36 13.91
C GLU A 148 29.05 -1.09 13.94
N GLN A 149 28.02 -1.42 13.15
CA GLN A 149 27.54 -2.80 13.00
C GLN A 149 28.58 -3.69 12.30
N GLU A 150 29.28 -3.20 11.29
CA GLU A 150 30.36 -3.92 10.61
C GLU A 150 31.58 -4.17 11.50
N THR A 151 31.78 -3.36 12.54
CA THR A 151 32.83 -3.56 13.56
C THR A 151 32.40 -4.48 14.70
N GLN A 152 31.11 -4.89 14.77
CA GLN A 152 30.72 -5.98 15.65
C GLN A 152 31.43 -7.27 15.21
N PRO A 153 31.91 -8.09 16.17
CA PRO A 153 32.57 -9.33 15.82
C PRO A 153 31.63 -10.17 14.97
N ALA A 154 32.10 -10.55 13.77
CA ALA A 154 31.39 -11.47 12.91
C ALA A 154 30.87 -12.64 13.74
N ALA A 155 29.61 -13.01 13.54
CA ALA A 155 29.06 -14.20 14.16
C ALA A 155 30.08 -15.35 14.02
N PRO A 156 30.33 -16.13 15.09
CA PRO A 156 31.33 -17.18 15.04
C PRO A 156 31.09 -18.03 13.80
N ALA A 157 32.17 -18.34 13.07
CA ALA A 157 32.10 -19.12 11.84
C ALA A 157 31.21 -20.34 12.09
N TYR A 158 30.04 -20.33 11.47
CA TYR A 158 29.10 -21.44 11.59
C TYR A 158 29.80 -22.65 10.98
N GLU A 159 30.21 -23.60 11.82
CA GLU A 159 30.61 -24.93 11.38
C GLU A 159 29.31 -25.72 11.18
N PRO A 160 28.82 -25.88 9.93
CA PRO A 160 27.68 -26.74 9.70
C PRO A 160 28.00 -28.13 10.25
N PRO A 161 27.05 -28.81 10.91
CA PRO A 161 27.24 -30.17 11.35
C PRO A 161 27.69 -31.03 10.16
N PRO A 162 28.56 -32.05 10.36
CA PRO A 162 29.03 -32.90 9.29
C PRO A 162 27.83 -33.57 8.63
N VAL A 163 27.44 -33.07 7.47
CA VAL A 163 26.46 -33.70 6.60
C VAL A 163 27.24 -34.75 5.83
N GLU A 164 26.94 -36.04 6.08
CA GLU A 164 27.43 -37.10 5.20
C GLU A 164 26.97 -36.75 3.78
N PRO A 165 27.90 -36.52 2.82
CA PRO A 165 27.51 -36.17 1.47
C PRO A 165 26.75 -37.36 0.90
N ALA A 166 25.44 -37.21 0.73
CA ALA A 166 24.70 -38.09 -0.14
C ALA A 166 25.40 -38.04 -1.51
N GLU A 167 25.81 -39.18 -2.05
CA GLU A 167 26.37 -39.27 -3.40
C GLU A 167 25.28 -38.90 -4.40
N VAL A 168 25.12 -37.59 -4.65
CA VAL A 168 24.24 -37.06 -5.68
C VAL A 168 24.98 -37.17 -7.01
N SER A 169 24.41 -37.88 -7.98
CA SER A 169 25.05 -38.00 -9.30
C SER A 169 25.19 -36.62 -9.96
N PRO A 170 26.17 -36.42 -10.88
CA PRO A 170 26.28 -35.18 -11.64
C PRO A 170 24.98 -34.80 -12.39
N GLU A 171 24.21 -35.77 -12.90
CA GLU A 171 22.92 -35.49 -13.52
C GLU A 171 21.88 -35.00 -12.51
N GLU A 172 21.82 -35.60 -11.32
CA GLU A 172 20.90 -35.22 -10.26
C GLU A 172 21.26 -33.85 -9.66
N PHE A 173 22.57 -33.52 -9.59
CA PHE A 173 23.06 -32.20 -9.22
C PHE A 173 22.68 -31.13 -10.25
N ILE A 174 22.90 -31.38 -11.55
CA ILE A 174 22.51 -30.45 -12.62
C ILE A 174 20.99 -30.28 -12.67
N ALA A 175 20.22 -31.35 -12.43
CA ALA A 175 18.77 -31.27 -12.34
C ALA A 175 18.33 -30.39 -11.16
N ARG A 176 18.93 -30.53 -9.97
CA ARG A 176 18.70 -29.65 -8.82
C ARG A 176 19.14 -28.21 -9.07
N ALA A 177 20.32 -27.99 -9.65
CA ALA A 177 20.86 -26.65 -9.92
C ALA A 177 20.06 -25.89 -11.00
N ARG A 178 19.35 -26.61 -11.88
CA ARG A 178 18.43 -26.04 -12.87
C ARG A 178 17.03 -25.79 -12.31
N GLN A 179 16.71 -26.28 -11.11
CA GLN A 179 15.50 -25.84 -10.43
C GLN A 179 15.70 -24.36 -10.06
N PRO A 180 14.74 -23.48 -10.36
CA PRO A 180 14.77 -22.13 -9.82
C PRO A 180 14.95 -22.25 -8.31
N TRP A 181 15.96 -21.58 -7.75
CA TRP A 181 16.10 -21.51 -6.29
C TRP A 181 14.84 -20.83 -5.78
N LEU A 182 13.93 -21.64 -5.24
CA LEU A 182 12.70 -21.17 -4.64
C LEU A 182 13.09 -20.44 -3.36
N ASP A 183 12.77 -19.15 -3.33
CA ASP A 183 12.86 -18.37 -2.12
C ASP A 183 12.17 -19.14 -0.98
N PRO A 184 12.89 -19.47 0.12
CA PRO A 184 12.33 -20.23 1.23
C PRO A 184 11.08 -19.60 1.84
N ALA A 185 10.97 -18.26 1.82
CA ALA A 185 9.79 -17.54 2.30
C ALA A 185 8.59 -17.79 1.37
N LEU A 186 8.79 -17.69 0.05
CA LEU A 186 7.72 -17.96 -0.93
C LEU A 186 7.29 -19.43 -0.94
N HIS A 187 8.23 -20.35 -0.71
CA HIS A 187 7.92 -21.78 -0.55
C HIS A 187 7.06 -22.05 0.69
N ARG A 188 7.41 -21.43 1.81
CA ARG A 188 6.61 -21.50 3.05
C ARG A 188 5.22 -20.90 2.85
N ALA A 189 5.15 -19.75 2.18
CA ALA A 189 3.91 -19.10 1.81
C ALA A 189 3.03 -20.00 0.96
N ALA A 190 3.57 -20.61 -0.09
CA ALA A 190 2.83 -21.52 -0.96
C ALA A 190 2.22 -22.69 -0.19
N ARG A 191 2.95 -23.27 0.78
CA ARG A 191 2.42 -24.35 1.62
C ARG A 191 1.27 -23.89 2.50
N MET A 192 1.41 -22.74 3.15
CA MET A 192 0.37 -22.19 4.01
C MET A 192 -0.88 -21.80 3.21
N LEU A 193 -0.69 -21.15 2.06
CA LEU A 193 -1.80 -20.79 1.17
C LEU A 193 -2.52 -22.04 0.64
N ALA A 194 -1.80 -23.09 0.23
CA ALA A 194 -2.41 -24.34 -0.21
C ALA A 194 -3.23 -25.03 0.89
N ASP A 195 -2.81 -24.90 2.16
CA ASP A 195 -3.48 -25.51 3.31
C ASP A 195 -4.68 -24.70 3.82
N ARG A 196 -4.61 -23.37 3.73
CA ARG A 196 -5.54 -22.45 4.41
C ARG A 196 -6.52 -21.75 3.48
N VAL A 197 -6.17 -21.62 2.20
CA VAL A 197 -6.92 -20.79 1.25
C VAL A 197 -7.71 -21.65 0.27
N ASP A 198 -8.99 -21.34 0.15
CA ASP A 198 -9.88 -21.95 -0.81
C ASP A 198 -10.12 -21.00 -1.99
N CYS A 199 -10.00 -21.52 -3.20
CA CYS A 199 -10.31 -20.82 -4.44
C CYS A 199 -11.77 -21.08 -4.84
N PRO A 200 -12.52 -20.04 -5.26
CA PRO A 200 -13.83 -20.26 -5.87
C PRO A 200 -13.68 -21.08 -7.14
N GLU A 201 -14.55 -22.07 -7.29
CA GLU A 201 -14.68 -22.91 -8.47
C GLU A 201 -15.94 -22.47 -9.22
N PRO A 202 -15.83 -22.06 -10.49
CA PRO A 202 -16.98 -21.61 -11.24
C PRO A 202 -17.89 -22.81 -11.55
N THR A 203 -19.08 -22.82 -10.98
CA THR A 203 -20.08 -23.87 -11.27
C THR A 203 -21.43 -23.27 -11.62
N LEU A 204 -22.20 -24.00 -12.44
CA LEU A 204 -23.57 -23.63 -12.81
C LEU A 204 -24.53 -23.64 -11.61
N SER A 205 -24.15 -24.25 -10.48
CA SER A 205 -25.01 -24.47 -9.31
C SER A 205 -24.70 -23.55 -8.13
N GLY A 206 -23.89 -22.51 -8.35
CA GLY A 206 -23.47 -21.57 -7.32
C GLY A 206 -21.97 -21.66 -6.98
N PRO A 207 -21.50 -20.84 -6.02
CA PRO A 207 -20.10 -20.82 -5.64
C PRO A 207 -19.75 -22.14 -4.92
N ARG A 208 -18.84 -22.92 -5.52
CA ARG A 208 -18.12 -23.98 -4.80
C ARG A 208 -16.73 -23.48 -4.49
N TYR A 209 -16.14 -24.00 -3.43
CA TYR A 209 -14.79 -23.68 -3.02
C TYR A 209 -13.96 -24.96 -3.01
N ARG A 210 -12.73 -24.86 -3.51
CA ARG A 210 -11.74 -25.94 -3.48
C ARG A 210 -10.42 -25.44 -2.93
N ARG A 211 -9.66 -26.34 -2.33
CA ARG A 211 -8.27 -26.06 -1.95
C ARG A 211 -7.44 -25.71 -3.18
N LEU A 212 -6.50 -24.78 -3.00
CA LEU A 212 -5.46 -24.52 -3.98
C LEU A 212 -4.52 -25.73 -4.07
N THR A 213 -4.06 -26.05 -5.29
CA THR A 213 -2.91 -26.94 -5.41
C THR A 213 -1.64 -26.21 -4.98
N TYR A 214 -0.58 -26.94 -4.64
CA TYR A 214 0.70 -26.33 -4.32
C TYR A 214 1.21 -25.41 -5.44
N ASP A 215 1.09 -25.83 -6.71
CA ASP A 215 1.55 -25.03 -7.85
C ASP A 215 0.73 -23.74 -8.04
N GLU A 216 -0.59 -23.80 -7.80
CA GLU A 216 -1.45 -22.62 -7.81
C GLU A 216 -1.10 -21.69 -6.65
N ALA A 217 -0.93 -22.22 -5.44
CA ALA A 217 -0.53 -21.45 -4.26
C ALA A 217 0.86 -20.82 -4.42
N LEU A 218 1.81 -21.51 -5.05
CA LEU A 218 3.12 -20.97 -5.35
C LEU A 218 3.07 -19.87 -6.41
N SER A 219 2.29 -20.08 -7.48
CA SER A 219 2.05 -19.04 -8.49
C SER A 219 1.41 -17.80 -7.87
N LEU A 220 0.47 -17.98 -6.94
CA LEU A 220 -0.17 -16.92 -6.17
C LEU A 220 0.84 -16.17 -5.30
N ALA A 221 1.61 -16.88 -4.48
CA ALA A 221 2.61 -16.28 -3.58
C ALA A 221 3.65 -15.45 -4.35
N VAL A 222 4.21 -16.01 -5.43
CA VAL A 222 5.18 -15.32 -6.29
C VAL A 222 4.55 -14.10 -6.96
N GLY A 223 3.31 -14.23 -7.42
CA GLY A 223 2.60 -13.13 -8.07
C GLY A 223 2.32 -11.97 -7.13
N LEU A 224 1.80 -12.26 -5.93
CA LEU A 224 1.56 -11.25 -4.88
C LEU A 224 2.86 -10.55 -4.48
N HIS A 225 3.93 -11.30 -4.25
CA HIS A 225 5.24 -10.73 -3.94
C HIS A 225 5.75 -9.78 -5.04
N LYS A 226 5.59 -10.17 -6.31
CA LYS A 226 5.96 -9.31 -7.46
C LYS A 226 5.10 -8.06 -7.59
N GLN A 227 3.89 -8.05 -7.03
CA GLN A 227 3.05 -6.85 -6.97
C GLN A 227 3.41 -5.93 -5.80
N GLY A 228 4.37 -6.31 -4.94
CA GLY A 228 4.76 -5.52 -3.77
C GLY A 228 4.00 -5.88 -2.49
N VAL A 229 3.25 -7.00 -2.47
CA VAL A 229 2.61 -7.48 -1.26
C VAL A 229 3.66 -8.07 -0.32
N ASP A 230 3.66 -7.62 0.93
CA ASP A 230 4.40 -8.29 2.00
C ASP A 230 3.74 -9.63 2.32
N VAL A 231 4.34 -10.70 1.78
CA VAL A 231 3.84 -12.05 1.92
C VAL A 231 3.93 -12.52 3.37
N GLU A 232 4.92 -12.10 4.14
CA GLU A 232 5.03 -12.53 5.55
C GLU A 232 3.91 -11.93 6.40
N SER A 233 3.63 -10.62 6.23
CA SER A 233 2.49 -9.98 6.85
C SER A 233 1.16 -10.63 6.45
N LEU A 234 0.99 -11.01 5.18
CA LEU A 234 -0.20 -11.73 4.71
C LEU A 234 -0.37 -13.08 5.43
N LEU A 235 0.70 -13.86 5.52
CA LEU A 235 0.66 -15.15 6.21
C LEU A 235 0.35 -15.00 7.69
N ALA A 236 0.93 -13.98 8.35
CA ALA A 236 0.67 -13.72 9.76
C ALA A 236 -0.83 -13.45 10.02
N GLN A 237 -1.50 -12.71 9.13
CA GLN A 237 -2.95 -12.52 9.22
C GLN A 237 -3.72 -13.84 9.03
N ILE A 238 -3.37 -14.64 8.01
CA ILE A 238 -4.03 -15.93 7.72
C ILE A 238 -3.84 -16.94 8.87
N GLU A 239 -2.68 -16.92 9.52
CA GLU A 239 -2.35 -17.77 10.67
C GLU A 239 -3.10 -17.33 11.93
N ALA A 240 -3.22 -16.02 12.16
CA ALA A 240 -3.98 -15.47 13.30
C ALA A 240 -5.50 -15.72 13.18
N PHE A 241 -6.01 -15.97 11.98
CA PHE A 241 -7.43 -16.23 11.76
C PHE A 241 -7.85 -17.61 12.31
N PRO A 242 -8.78 -17.69 13.28
CA PRO A 242 -9.03 -18.93 14.03
C PRO A 242 -9.83 -19.98 13.25
N TYR A 243 -10.39 -19.63 12.10
CA TYR A 243 -11.21 -20.54 11.29
C TYR A 243 -10.34 -21.29 10.27
N GLN A 244 -10.82 -22.45 9.81
CA GLN A 244 -9.99 -23.36 9.01
C GLN A 244 -9.71 -22.87 7.59
N ASN A 245 -10.60 -22.06 7.01
CA ASN A 245 -10.58 -21.73 5.61
C ASN A 245 -10.74 -20.23 5.38
N VAL A 246 -9.90 -19.69 4.49
CA VAL A 246 -9.98 -18.33 3.98
C VAL A 246 -10.38 -18.42 2.52
N ALA A 247 -11.47 -17.78 2.13
CA ALA A 247 -11.85 -17.74 0.73
C ALA A 247 -10.97 -16.72 -0.01
N LEU A 248 -10.42 -17.12 -1.16
CA LEU A 248 -9.47 -16.29 -1.91
C LEU A 248 -10.12 -15.03 -2.49
N ASP A 249 -11.42 -15.08 -2.76
CA ASP A 249 -12.19 -13.93 -3.24
C ASP A 249 -12.24 -12.79 -2.20
N TRP A 250 -12.12 -13.08 -0.90
CA TRP A 250 -11.99 -12.09 0.17
C TRP A 250 -10.79 -11.16 -0.03
N LEU A 251 -9.70 -11.67 -0.63
CA LEU A 251 -8.50 -10.89 -0.93
C LEU A 251 -8.68 -10.03 -2.19
N SER A 252 -9.44 -10.53 -3.17
CA SER A 252 -9.64 -9.84 -4.45
C SER A 252 -10.69 -8.72 -4.39
N GLN A 253 -11.77 -8.92 -3.61
CA GLN A 253 -12.92 -8.03 -3.55
C GLN A 253 -13.36 -7.83 -2.08
N PRO A 254 -12.49 -7.29 -1.22
CA PRO A 254 -12.76 -7.23 0.21
C PRO A 254 -14.00 -6.39 0.54
N GLU A 255 -14.21 -5.28 -0.16
CA GLU A 255 -15.36 -4.39 0.09
C GLU A 255 -16.70 -5.10 -0.20
N GLN A 256 -16.78 -5.83 -1.32
CA GLN A 256 -17.96 -6.58 -1.69
C GLN A 256 -18.23 -7.73 -0.70
N ASN A 257 -17.18 -8.45 -0.29
CA ASN A 257 -17.31 -9.53 0.68
C ASN A 257 -17.73 -9.02 2.07
N ALA A 258 -17.14 -7.93 2.54
CA ALA A 258 -17.52 -7.30 3.81
C ALA A 258 -18.97 -6.78 3.79
N ALA A 259 -19.43 -6.21 2.67
CA ALA A 259 -20.82 -5.80 2.48
C ALA A 259 -21.78 -7.00 2.51
N MET A 260 -21.41 -8.12 1.88
CA MET A 260 -22.19 -9.36 1.94
C MET A 260 -22.26 -9.92 3.36
N MET A 261 -21.17 -9.90 4.12
CA MET A 261 -21.14 -10.32 5.53
C MET A 261 -22.06 -9.44 6.39
N THR A 262 -22.00 -8.12 6.20
CA THR A 262 -22.87 -7.17 6.91
C THR A 262 -24.34 -7.43 6.60
N LYS A 263 -24.68 -7.62 5.32
CA LYS A 263 -26.04 -7.96 4.90
C LYS A 263 -26.51 -9.30 5.50
N ALA A 264 -25.64 -10.31 5.57
CA ALA A 264 -25.97 -11.60 6.18
C ALA A 264 -26.25 -11.45 7.68
N MET A 265 -25.46 -10.65 8.39
CA MET A 265 -25.69 -10.32 9.80
C MET A 265 -27.05 -9.64 10.03
N GLU A 266 -27.46 -8.74 9.14
CA GLU A 266 -28.73 -8.01 9.27
C GLU A 266 -29.96 -8.85 8.91
N GLN A 267 -29.83 -9.77 7.94
CA GLN A 267 -30.98 -10.39 7.28
C GLN A 267 -31.14 -11.88 7.54
N VAL A 268 -30.07 -12.58 7.90
CA VAL A 268 -30.04 -14.05 7.96
C VAL A 268 -29.78 -14.54 9.38
N ILE A 269 -28.85 -13.90 10.11
CA ILE A 269 -28.49 -14.31 11.46
C ILE A 269 -29.58 -13.84 12.44
N ALA A 270 -30.01 -14.73 13.32
CA ALA A 270 -30.99 -14.37 14.34
C ALA A 270 -30.40 -13.33 15.30
N PRO A 271 -31.13 -12.25 15.67
CA PRO A 271 -30.58 -11.18 16.52
C PRO A 271 -30.13 -11.64 17.91
N ASP A 272 -30.59 -12.80 18.37
CA ASP A 272 -30.26 -13.40 19.66
C ASP A 272 -29.11 -14.44 19.58
N ASP A 273 -28.62 -14.77 18.38
CA ASP A 273 -27.45 -15.63 18.17
C ASP A 273 -26.15 -14.81 18.20
N GLU A 274 -25.75 -14.40 19.40
CA GLU A 274 -24.55 -13.58 19.63
C GLU A 274 -23.25 -14.27 19.18
N ASP A 275 -23.18 -15.61 19.27
CA ASP A 275 -22.00 -16.38 18.88
C ASP A 275 -21.82 -16.35 17.36
N GLU A 276 -22.90 -16.55 16.60
CA GLU A 276 -22.87 -16.46 15.14
C GLU A 276 -22.63 -15.02 14.67
N MET A 277 -23.22 -14.04 15.35
CA MET A 277 -22.98 -12.62 15.08
C MET A 277 -21.51 -12.24 15.31
N ALA A 278 -20.91 -12.67 16.42
CA ALA A 278 -19.50 -12.45 16.72
C ALA A 278 -18.59 -13.12 15.68
N ARG A 279 -18.94 -14.33 15.23
CA ARG A 279 -18.22 -15.01 14.15
C ARG A 279 -18.21 -14.19 12.86
N PHE A 280 -19.35 -13.66 12.43
CA PHE A 280 -19.43 -12.86 11.21
C PHE A 280 -18.73 -11.50 11.34
N ARG A 281 -18.77 -10.85 12.51
CA ARG A 281 -17.95 -9.66 12.79
C ARG A 281 -16.46 -9.97 12.61
N HIS A 282 -15.99 -11.08 13.17
CA HIS A 282 -14.59 -11.51 13.00
C HIS A 282 -14.23 -11.76 11.53
N HIS A 283 -15.11 -12.39 10.75
CA HIS A 283 -14.87 -12.58 9.31
C HIS A 283 -14.77 -11.23 8.58
N ARG A 284 -15.69 -10.30 8.83
CA ARG A 284 -15.68 -8.96 8.24
C ARG A 284 -14.40 -8.21 8.59
N ASP A 285 -14.01 -8.20 9.85
CA ASP A 285 -12.83 -7.47 10.33
C ASP A 285 -11.54 -8.09 9.78
N PHE A 286 -11.50 -9.42 9.66
CA PHE A 286 -10.42 -10.14 9.01
C PHE A 286 -10.30 -9.80 7.50
N ILE A 287 -11.41 -9.70 6.77
CA ILE A 287 -11.41 -9.27 5.37
C ILE A 287 -10.78 -7.88 5.22
N PHE A 288 -11.10 -6.94 6.12
CA PHE A 288 -10.48 -5.61 6.11
C PHE A 288 -9.00 -5.64 6.50
N ALA A 289 -8.59 -6.50 7.42
CA ALA A 289 -7.17 -6.69 7.76
C ALA A 289 -6.38 -7.18 6.54
N LEU A 290 -6.90 -8.19 5.82
CA LEU A 290 -6.30 -8.67 4.56
C LEU A 290 -6.25 -7.57 3.49
N ALA A 291 -7.29 -6.75 3.39
CA ALA A 291 -7.37 -5.65 2.44
C ALA A 291 -6.24 -4.61 2.66
N ARG A 292 -5.82 -4.37 3.91
CA ARG A 292 -4.70 -3.47 4.20
C ARG A 292 -3.36 -4.03 3.73
N VAL A 293 -3.18 -5.35 3.77
CA VAL A 293 -1.96 -6.02 3.32
C VAL A 293 -1.91 -6.13 1.80
N VAL A 294 -3.05 -6.43 1.16
CA VAL A 294 -3.15 -6.57 -0.30
C VAL A 294 -3.69 -5.26 -0.89
N HIS A 295 -2.80 -4.37 -1.31
CA HIS A 295 -3.17 -3.07 -1.90
C HIS A 295 -3.96 -3.21 -3.22
N PRO A 296 -4.73 -2.18 -3.64
CA PRO A 296 -5.65 -2.28 -4.79
C PRO A 296 -5.03 -2.79 -6.10
N GLY A 297 -3.80 -2.39 -6.41
CA GLY A 297 -3.08 -2.87 -7.60
C GLY A 297 -2.86 -4.40 -7.60
N ALA A 298 -2.46 -4.96 -6.45
CA ALA A 298 -2.32 -6.41 -6.30
C ALA A 298 -3.66 -7.14 -6.36
N ARG A 299 -4.76 -6.52 -5.89
CA ARG A 299 -6.11 -7.09 -5.99
C ARG A 299 -6.59 -7.21 -7.44
N LEU A 300 -6.30 -6.21 -8.28
CA LEU A 300 -6.63 -6.28 -9.70
C LEU A 300 -5.88 -7.43 -10.39
N TRP A 301 -4.59 -7.59 -10.09
CA TRP A 301 -3.81 -8.73 -10.56
C TRP A 301 -4.39 -10.06 -10.06
N LEU A 302 -4.77 -10.13 -8.78
CA LEU A 302 -5.35 -11.32 -8.18
C LEU A 302 -6.68 -11.70 -8.84
N GLN A 303 -7.50 -10.73 -9.22
CA GLN A 303 -8.73 -10.98 -9.97
C GLN A 303 -8.43 -11.63 -11.32
N GLY A 304 -7.47 -11.09 -12.09
CA GLY A 304 -7.05 -11.70 -13.34
C GLY A 304 -6.46 -13.11 -13.17
N TRP A 305 -5.74 -13.33 -12.07
CA TRP A 305 -5.22 -14.65 -11.70
C TRP A 305 -6.35 -15.64 -11.38
N LEU A 306 -7.36 -15.22 -10.61
CA LEU A 306 -8.54 -16.01 -10.29
C LEU A 306 -9.29 -16.41 -11.56
N ASP A 307 -9.50 -15.46 -12.47
CA ASP A 307 -10.17 -15.70 -13.75
C ASP A 307 -9.39 -16.73 -14.60
N ALA A 308 -8.05 -16.64 -14.61
CA ALA A 308 -7.19 -17.59 -15.31
C ALA A 308 -7.26 -19.00 -14.72
N VAL A 309 -7.24 -19.13 -13.39
CA VAL A 309 -7.38 -20.42 -12.69
C VAL A 309 -8.75 -21.03 -12.91
N ALA A 310 -9.80 -20.21 -12.87
CA ALA A 310 -11.17 -20.58 -13.19
C ALA A 310 -11.29 -21.12 -14.64
N CYS A 311 -10.72 -20.41 -15.62
CA CYS A 311 -10.68 -20.85 -17.01
C CYS A 311 -9.90 -22.17 -17.17
N GLY A 312 -8.76 -22.31 -16.49
CA GLY A 312 -7.96 -23.53 -16.50
C GLY A 312 -8.67 -24.73 -15.87
N ALA A 313 -9.53 -24.51 -14.86
CA ALA A 313 -10.36 -25.56 -14.28
C ALA A 313 -11.43 -26.06 -15.25
N PHE A 314 -12.09 -25.16 -15.99
CA PHE A 314 -13.07 -25.54 -17.01
C PHE A 314 -12.47 -26.40 -18.13
N THR A 315 -11.29 -26.02 -18.64
CA THR A 315 -10.61 -26.80 -19.69
C THR A 315 -10.25 -28.21 -19.21
N ARG A 316 -9.88 -28.37 -17.93
CA ARG A 316 -9.64 -29.70 -17.32
C ARG A 316 -10.92 -30.50 -17.17
N ALA A 317 -12.02 -29.87 -16.80
CA ALA A 317 -13.32 -30.52 -16.60
C ALA A 317 -14.01 -30.95 -17.91
N ALA A 318 -13.76 -30.23 -19.01
CA ALA A 318 -14.33 -30.55 -20.32
C ALA A 318 -13.73 -31.80 -20.98
N GLY A 319 -12.62 -32.33 -20.44
CA GLY A 319 -11.88 -33.44 -21.05
C GLY A 319 -11.18 -33.05 -22.36
N PRO A 320 -10.23 -33.87 -22.85
CA PRO A 320 -9.71 -33.66 -24.20
C PRO A 320 -10.88 -33.80 -25.19
N PRO A 321 -10.92 -32.98 -26.27
CA PRO A 321 -11.93 -33.16 -27.31
C PRO A 321 -11.82 -34.61 -27.80
N THR A 322 -12.92 -35.35 -27.70
CA THR A 322 -13.02 -36.68 -28.29
C THR A 322 -12.78 -36.51 -29.79
N GLU A 323 -11.65 -37.03 -30.27
CA GLU A 323 -11.37 -37.13 -31.71
C GLU A 323 -12.47 -38.01 -32.34
N GLU A 324 -13.40 -37.39 -33.07
CA GLU A 324 -14.31 -38.05 -34.01
C GLU A 324 -13.70 -38.12 -35.40
#